data_AF-A0A562SW01-F1
#
_entry.id   AF-A0A562SW01-F1
#
_cell.length_a   1.000
_cell.length_b   1.000
_cell.length_c   1.000
_cell.angle_alpha   90.00
_cell.angle_beta   90.00
_cell.angle_gamma   90.00
#
_symmetry.space_group_name_H-M   'P 1'
#
loop_
_entity.id
_entity.type
_entity.pdbx_description
1 polymer ?
#
loop_
_entity_poly.entity_id
_entity_poly.type
_entity_poly.pdbx_seq_one_letter_code
_entity_poly.pdbx_strand_id
1 'polypeptide(L)'
;MLLLILLILLVLAILGGFKIYVFEQNRKRRRDYYRNTYLKSEEWKRKRYVVLRRDNWRCVHCGAKATEVHHKKYAKYNIGKEPIKWLESVCNTCHASLHQ
;
A
#
# COMPACT_ATOMS: atom_id res chain seq x y z
N MET A 1 0.95 37.55 30.50
CA MET A 1 0.41 37.42 29.13
C MET A 1 1.40 36.74 28.17
N LEU A 2 2.64 37.22 28.02
CA LEU A 2 3.67 36.58 27.17
C LEU A 2 4.00 35.13 27.57
N LEU A 3 4.24 34.86 28.86
CA LEU A 3 4.51 33.51 29.36
C LEU A 3 3.37 32.53 29.05
N LEU A 4 2.12 32.96 29.21
CA LEU A 4 0.94 32.15 28.89
C LEU A 4 0.88 31.83 27.40
N ILE A 5 1.18 32.80 26.53
CA ILE A 5 1.25 32.59 25.07
C ILE A 5 2.34 31.57 24.73
N LEU A 6 3.54 31.69 25.31
CA LEU A 6 4.63 30.74 25.08
C LEU A 6 4.28 29.32 25.54
N LEU A 7 3.61 29.18 26.69
CA LEU A 7 3.14 27.88 27.17
C LEU A 7 2.08 27.27 26.24
N ILE A 8 1.14 28.07 25.73
CA ILE A 8 0.14 27.62 24.76
C ILE A 8 0.83 27.14 23.47
N LEU A 9 1.77 27.91 22.94
CA LEU A 9 2.52 27.53 21.73
C LEU A 9 3.32 26.24 21.95
N LEU A 10 3.96 26.08 23.10
CA LEU A 10 4.68 24.85 23.46
C LEU A 10 3.73 23.64 23.50
N VAL A 11 2.57 23.76 24.14
CA VAL A 11 1.57 22.68 24.21
C VAL A 11 1.08 22.32 22.80
N LEU A 12 0.77 23.31 21.97
CA LEU A 12 0.35 23.08 20.58
C LEU A 12 1.44 22.36 19.78
N ALA A 13 2.71 22.74 19.95
CA ALA A 13 3.84 22.08 19.30
C ALA A 13 3.99 20.62 19.77
N ILE A 14 3.84 20.34 21.08
CA ILE A 14 3.87 18.98 21.63
C ILE A 14 2.73 18.14 21.07
N LEU A 15 1.49 18.67 21.06
CA LEU A 15 0.33 17.96 20.51
C LEU A 15 0.48 17.70 19.01
N GLY A 16 1.00 18.68 18.26
CA GLY A 16 1.33 18.52 16.84
C GLY A 16 2.38 17.45 16.60
N GLY A 17 3.49 17.51 17.34
CA GLY A 17 4.58 16.54 17.30
C GLY A 17 4.11 15.13 17.65
N PHE A 18 3.29 14.99 18.71
CA PHE A 18 2.70 13.71 19.09
C PHE A 18 1.78 13.14 18.01
N LYS A 19 0.92 13.98 17.40
CA LYS A 19 0.08 13.56 16.27
C LYS A 19 0.91 13.07 15.07
N ILE A 20 1.99 13.78 14.73
CA ILE A 20 2.91 13.40 13.66
C ILE A 20 3.58 12.06 14.01
N TYR A 21 4.09 11.91 15.22
CA TYR A 21 4.72 10.67 15.70
C TYR A 21 3.77 9.46 15.58
N VAL A 22 2.54 9.58 16.09
CA VAL A 22 1.53 8.52 16.00
C VAL A 22 1.19 8.18 14.55
N PHE A 23 1.06 9.19 13.69
CA PHE A 23 0.79 8.99 12.26
C PHE A 23 1.93 8.23 11.55
N GLU A 24 3.19 8.59 11.83
CA GLU A 24 4.38 7.90 11.32
C GLU A 24 4.41 6.44 11.76
N GLN A 25 4.20 6.17 13.06
CA GLN A 25 4.17 4.81 13.60
C GLN A 25 3.09 3.95 12.95
N ASN A 26 1.87 4.49 12.81
CA ASN A 26 0.78 3.79 12.15
C ASN A 26 1.05 3.53 10.66
N ARG A 27 1.77 4.43 9.97
CA ARG A 27 2.19 4.22 8.58
C ARG A 27 3.23 3.10 8.48
N LYS A 28 4.23 3.08 9.36
CA LYS A 28 5.26 2.03 9.43
C LYS A 28 4.63 0.66 9.70
N ARG A 29 3.78 0.56 10.73
CA ARG A 29 3.07 -0.68 11.08
C ARG A 29 2.22 -1.22 9.94
N ARG A 30 1.50 -0.35 9.22
CA ARG A 30 0.69 -0.75 8.07
C ARG A 30 1.54 -1.28 6.92
N ARG A 31 2.66 -0.61 6.61
CA ARG A 31 3.60 -1.03 5.57
C ARG A 31 4.22 -2.39 5.91
N ASP A 32 4.59 -2.56 7.18
CA ASP A 32 5.11 -3.82 7.71
C ASP A 32 4.09 -4.94 7.57
N TYR A 33 2.88 -4.78 8.11
CA TYR A 33 1.79 -5.75 7.95
C TYR A 33 1.52 -6.07 6.48
N TYR A 34 1.46 -5.06 5.60
CA TYR A 34 1.23 -5.28 4.17
C TYR A 34 2.31 -6.18 3.55
N ARG A 35 3.59 -5.85 3.76
CA ARG A 35 4.73 -6.55 3.14
C ARG A 35 5.00 -7.91 3.78
N ASN A 36 4.94 -7.98 5.10
CA ASN A 36 5.41 -9.13 5.86
C ASN A 36 4.30 -10.09 6.28
N THR A 37 3.04 -9.65 6.24
CA THR A 37 1.88 -10.50 6.56
C THR A 37 0.98 -10.69 5.35
N TYR A 38 0.35 -9.62 4.84
CA TYR A 38 -0.69 -9.73 3.80
C TYR A 38 -0.15 -10.30 2.48
N LEU A 39 0.96 -9.79 1.93
CA LEU A 39 1.51 -10.29 0.67
C LEU A 39 2.01 -11.74 0.75
N LYS A 40 2.14 -12.33 1.95
CA LYS A 40 2.53 -13.73 2.16
C LYS A 40 1.32 -14.64 2.47
N SER A 41 0.14 -14.05 2.65
CA SER A 41 -1.08 -14.74 3.07
C SER A 41 -1.75 -15.55 1.95
N GLU A 42 -2.60 -16.50 2.32
CA GLU A 42 -3.40 -17.29 1.36
C GLU A 42 -4.44 -16.42 0.64
N GLU A 43 -4.96 -15.40 1.32
CA GLU A 43 -5.89 -14.41 0.78
C GLU A 43 -5.28 -13.68 -0.41
N TRP A 44 -4.02 -13.24 -0.28
CA TRP A 44 -3.30 -12.61 -1.38
C TRP A 44 -3.00 -13.61 -2.51
N LYS A 45 -2.58 -14.85 -2.18
CA LYS A 45 -2.33 -15.89 -3.21
C LYS A 45 -3.58 -16.15 -4.06
N ARG A 46 -4.75 -16.29 -3.41
CA ARG A 46 -6.04 -16.47 -4.10
C ARG A 46 -6.40 -15.24 -4.94
N LYS A 47 -6.27 -14.03 -4.38
CA LYS A 47 -6.55 -12.80 -5.13
C LYS A 47 -5.64 -12.66 -6.36
N ARG A 48 -4.34 -12.91 -6.19
CA ARG A 48 -3.35 -12.93 -7.28
C ARG A 48 -3.73 -13.91 -8.38
N TYR A 49 -4.15 -15.13 -8.01
CA TYR A 49 -4.62 -16.11 -8.99
C TYR A 49 -5.83 -15.61 -9.77
N VAL A 50 -6.82 -15.01 -9.12
CA VAL A 50 -8.02 -14.47 -9.78
C VAL A 50 -7.65 -13.38 -10.80
N VAL A 51 -6.72 -12.49 -10.47
CA VAL A 51 -6.25 -11.43 -11.38
C VAL A 51 -5.52 -12.04 -12.58
N LEU A 52 -4.58 -12.97 -12.35
CA LEU A 52 -3.85 -13.66 -13.42
C LEU A 52 -4.79 -14.43 -14.35
N ARG A 53 -5.77 -15.14 -13.78
CA ARG A 53 -6.78 -15.87 -14.55
C ARG A 53 -7.67 -14.94 -15.37
N ARG A 54 -8.12 -13.81 -14.81
CA ARG A 54 -8.93 -12.80 -15.52
C ARG A 54 -8.22 -12.33 -16.80
N ASP A 55 -6.91 -12.13 -16.72
CA ASP A 55 -6.10 -11.60 -17.83
C ASP A 55 -5.50 -12.73 -18.70
N ASN A 56 -6.02 -13.95 -18.60
CA ASN A 56 -5.52 -15.13 -19.33
C ASN A 56 -4.00 -15.35 -19.20
N TRP A 57 -3.43 -15.06 -18.02
CA TRP A 57 -2.00 -15.13 -17.74
C TRP A 57 -1.14 -14.33 -18.72
N ARG A 58 -1.69 -13.26 -19.31
CA ARG A 58 -0.99 -12.34 -20.21
C ARG A 58 -0.82 -10.97 -19.55
N CYS A 59 0.33 -10.36 -19.80
CA CYS A 59 0.65 -9.02 -19.40
C CYS A 59 -0.30 -8.06 -20.11
N VAL A 60 -1.00 -7.22 -19.35
CA VAL A 60 -1.98 -6.28 -19.92
C VAL A 60 -1.32 -5.17 -20.75
N HIS A 61 -0.01 -4.96 -20.59
CA HIS A 61 0.73 -3.91 -21.29
C HIS A 61 1.41 -4.41 -22.57
N CYS A 62 1.95 -5.63 -22.58
CA CYS A 62 2.76 -6.14 -23.69
C CYS A 62 2.35 -7.52 -24.23
N GLY A 63 1.36 -8.19 -23.63
CA GLY A 63 0.87 -9.49 -24.08
C GLY A 63 1.76 -10.71 -23.75
N ALA A 64 2.98 -10.49 -23.24
CA ALA A 64 3.87 -11.55 -22.74
C ALA A 64 3.25 -12.32 -21.55
N LYS A 65 3.82 -13.46 -21.16
CA LYS A 65 3.33 -14.21 -19.99
C LYS A 65 3.40 -13.36 -18.73
N ALA A 66 2.26 -13.15 -18.07
CA ALA A 66 2.20 -12.48 -16.78
C ALA A 66 2.61 -13.46 -15.66
N THR A 67 3.52 -13.02 -14.82
CA THR A 67 4.00 -13.75 -13.64
C THR A 67 3.74 -12.97 -12.36
N GLU A 68 3.35 -11.71 -12.46
CA GLU A 68 3.23 -10.79 -11.34
C GLU A 68 1.91 -10.03 -11.41
N VAL A 69 1.49 -9.48 -10.27
CA VAL A 69 0.31 -8.62 -10.18
C VAL A 69 0.76 -7.28 -9.63
N HIS A 70 0.51 -6.23 -10.39
CA HIS A 70 0.80 -4.86 -10.02
C HIS A 70 -0.43 -4.20 -9.36
N HIS A 71 -0.20 -3.43 -8.30
CA HIS A 71 -1.21 -2.60 -7.66
C HIS A 71 -1.22 -1.19 -8.28
N LYS A 72 -2.27 -0.86 -9.03
CA LYS A 72 -2.52 0.52 -9.49
C LYS A 72 -2.88 1.47 -8.34
N LYS A 73 -3.48 0.93 -7.28
CA LYS A 73 -3.87 1.66 -6.07
C LYS A 73 -3.73 0.76 -4.85
N TYR A 74 -3.32 1.34 -3.73
CA TYR A 74 -3.15 0.64 -2.46
C TYR A 74 -4.30 0.96 -1.51
N ALA A 75 -4.85 -0.07 -0.85
CA ALA A 75 -5.86 0.10 0.18
C ALA A 75 -5.25 0.76 1.43
N LYS A 76 -5.75 1.94 1.79
CA LYS A 76 -5.35 2.64 3.03
C LYS A 76 -5.89 1.92 4.28
N TYR A 77 -7.09 1.37 4.15
CA TYR A 77 -7.85 0.64 5.17
C TYR A 77 -8.41 -0.64 4.53
N ASN A 78 -8.70 -1.66 5.33
CA ASN A 78 -9.23 -2.94 4.84
C ASN A 78 -8.34 -3.60 3.78
N ILE A 79 -7.03 -3.68 4.05
CA ILE A 79 -6.07 -4.43 3.23
C ILE A 79 -6.61 -5.84 3.00
N GLY A 80 -6.60 -6.32 1.76
CA GLY A 80 -7.24 -7.60 1.42
C GLY A 80 -8.64 -7.47 0.84
N LYS A 81 -9.29 -6.30 0.96
CA LYS A 81 -10.62 -6.03 0.39
C LYS A 81 -10.60 -5.06 -0.79
N GLU A 82 -9.41 -4.74 -1.32
CA GLU A 82 -9.29 -3.87 -2.49
C GLU A 82 -9.98 -4.49 -3.73
N PRO A 83 -10.63 -3.66 -4.57
CA PRO A 83 -11.26 -4.12 -5.81
C PRO A 83 -10.25 -4.75 -6.77
N ILE A 84 -10.63 -5.84 -7.42
CA ILE A 84 -9.81 -6.52 -8.45
C ILE A 84 -9.39 -5.56 -9.58
N LYS A 85 -10.20 -4.55 -9.93
CA LYS A 85 -9.85 -3.55 -10.95
C LYS A 85 -8.64 -2.66 -10.58
N TRP A 86 -8.22 -2.64 -9.31
CA TRP A 86 -6.99 -1.97 -8.87
C TRP A 86 -5.74 -2.83 -9.09
N LEU A 87 -5.92 -4.06 -9.57
CA LEU A 87 -4.87 -5.03 -9.82
C LEU A 87 -4.80 -5.38 -11.29
N GLU A 88 -3.59 -5.54 -11.79
CA GLU A 88 -3.33 -5.93 -13.17
C GLU A 88 -2.23 -6.96 -13.29
N SER A 89 -2.41 -7.90 -14.22
CA SER A 89 -1.43 -8.93 -14.51
C SER A 89 -0.31 -8.37 -15.39
N VAL A 90 0.93 -8.52 -14.95
CA VAL A 90 2.10 -7.99 -15.65
C VAL A 90 3.23 -9.02 -15.72
N CYS A 91 4.05 -8.92 -16.76
CA CYS A 91 5.33 -9.62 -16.79
C CYS A 91 6.34 -8.89 -15.89
N ASN A 92 7.42 -9.58 -15.50
CA ASN A 92 8.45 -9.00 -14.64
C ASN A 92 9.05 -7.70 -15.21
N THR A 93 9.30 -7.63 -16.53
CA THR A 93 9.84 -6.43 -17.19
C THR A 93 8.90 -5.22 -17.05
N CYS A 94 7.62 -5.40 -17.36
CA CYS A 94 6.62 -4.33 -17.21
C CYS A 94 6.40 -3.98 -15.74
N HIS A 95 6.46 -4.96 -14.83
CA HIS A 95 6.32 -4.67 -13.41
C HIS A 95 7.47 -3.79 -12.90
N ALA A 96 8.70 -4.09 -13.30
CA ALA A 96 9.87 -3.29 -12.95
C ALA A 96 9.75 -1.84 -13.47
N SER A 97 9.28 -1.65 -14.72
CA SER A 97 9.09 -0.30 -15.27
C SER A 97 7.98 0.50 -14.58
N LEU A 98 7.00 -0.16 -13.96
CA LEU A 98 5.90 0.49 -13.23
C LEU A 98 6.29 0.93 -11.80
N HIS A 99 7.42 0.44 -11.27
CA HIS A 99 7.97 0.84 -9.97
C HIS A 99 9.16 1.79 -10.07
N GLN A 100 9.53 2.20 -11.29
CA GLN A 100 10.45 3.33 -11.53
C GLN A 100 9.75 4.65 -11.19
#